data_AF-A0A1F7LUH3-F1
#
_entry.id   AF-A0A1F7LUH3-F1
#
_cell.length_a   1.000
_cell.length_b   1.000
_cell.length_c   1.000
_cell.angle_alpha   90.00
_cell.angle_beta   90.00
_cell.angle_gamma   90.00
#
_symmetry.space_group_name_H-M   'P 1'
#
loop_
_entity.id
_entity.type
_entity.pdbx_description
1 polymer ?
#
loop_
_entity_poly.entity_id
_entity_poly.type
_entity_poly.pdbx_seq_one_letter_code
_entity_poly.pdbx_strand_id
1 'polypeptide(L)'
;MRSIFRLLVVVIVALATYYVVYWVPVSLVSSLGGGWLPGVVALLCAAGVGWYVWRRLGSMPAGLLASMSSGAIVVGAIGFCAGFVGPILLTPEANQGPLLGIFVTGPLGFVLGGLGGLVYWLARGRRAYRE
;
A
#
# COMPACT_ATOMS: atom_id res chain seq x y z
N MET A 1 -2.91 -7.20 -17.08
CA MET A 1 -1.94 -6.27 -16.45
C MET A 1 -0.56 -6.90 -16.49
N ARG A 2 0.51 -6.17 -16.85
CA ARG A 2 1.88 -6.74 -16.90
C ARG A 2 2.25 -7.34 -15.53
N SER A 3 2.73 -8.57 -15.50
CA SER A 3 3.02 -9.34 -14.26
C SER A 3 3.91 -8.59 -13.27
N ILE A 4 4.82 -7.74 -13.78
CA ILE A 4 5.70 -6.86 -12.99
C ILE A 4 4.91 -5.87 -12.12
N PHE A 5 3.83 -5.29 -12.66
CA PHE A 5 3.00 -4.33 -11.92
C PHE A 5 2.22 -5.02 -10.79
N ARG A 6 1.68 -6.21 -11.06
CA ARG A 6 1.01 -7.02 -10.03
C ARG A 6 1.98 -7.41 -8.91
N LEU A 7 3.24 -7.67 -9.25
CA LEU A 7 4.28 -8.00 -8.28
C LEU A 7 4.57 -6.81 -7.37
N LEU A 8 4.76 -5.61 -7.95
CA LEU A 8 4.99 -4.39 -7.18
C LEU A 8 3.86 -4.09 -6.18
N VAL A 9 2.61 -4.15 -6.62
CA VAL A 9 1.45 -3.93 -5.74
C VAL A 9 1.41 -4.95 -4.60
N VAL A 10 1.66 -6.22 -4.91
CA VAL A 10 1.66 -7.28 -3.89
C VAL A 10 2.77 -7.12 -2.88
N VAL A 11 3.98 -6.79 -3.33
CA VAL A 11 5.12 -6.55 -2.43
C VAL A 11 4.82 -5.38 -1.50
N ILE A 12 4.34 -4.26 -2.04
CA ILE A 12 4.01 -3.07 -1.26
C ILE A 12 2.92 -3.37 -0.22
N VAL A 13 1.82 -4.02 -0.64
CA VAL A 13 0.73 -4.35 0.29
C VAL A 13 1.16 -5.38 1.33
N ALA A 14 1.94 -6.39 0.96
CA ALA A 14 2.45 -7.38 1.90
C ALA A 14 3.38 -6.74 2.95
N LEU A 15 4.29 -5.84 2.53
CA LEU A 15 5.16 -5.12 3.45
C LEU A 15 4.38 -4.19 4.38
N ALA A 16 3.41 -3.44 3.86
CA ALA A 16 2.54 -2.58 4.67
C ALA A 16 1.73 -3.41 5.68
N THR A 17 1.16 -4.54 5.25
CA THR A 17 0.42 -5.47 6.11
C THR A 17 1.32 -6.04 7.20
N TYR A 18 2.52 -6.50 6.86
CA TYR A 18 3.49 -7.01 7.83
C TYR A 18 3.81 -5.95 8.89
N TYR A 19 4.13 -4.73 8.45
CA TYR A 19 4.51 -3.65 9.36
C TYR A 19 3.37 -3.27 10.31
N VAL A 20 2.16 -3.07 9.79
CA VAL A 20 0.98 -2.71 10.58
C VAL A 20 0.61 -3.84 11.55
N VAL A 21 0.55 -5.09 11.07
CA VAL A 21 0.17 -6.24 11.91
C VAL A 21 1.25 -6.58 12.93
N TYR A 22 2.52 -6.23 12.68
CA TYR A 22 3.57 -6.39 13.68
C TYR A 22 3.50 -5.32 14.76
N TRP A 23 3.35 -4.04 14.38
CA TRP A 23 3.44 -2.92 15.32
C TRP A 23 2.14 -2.61 16.07
N VAL A 24 0.97 -2.86 15.48
CA VAL A 24 -0.33 -2.56 16.13
C VAL A 24 -0.57 -3.46 17.35
N PRO A 25 -0.40 -4.79 17.28
CA PRO A 25 -0.53 -5.65 18.46
C PRO A 25 0.57 -5.43 19.49
N VAL A 26 1.80 -5.11 19.06
CA VAL A 26 2.90 -4.78 19.98
C VAL A 26 2.62 -3.48 20.75
N SER A 27 2.03 -2.47 20.11
CA SER A 27 1.69 -1.21 20.77
C SER A 27 0.41 -1.27 21.61
N LEU A 28 -0.56 -2.12 21.26
CA LEU A 28 -1.84 -2.27 21.97
C LEU A 28 -1.83 -3.37 23.04
N VAL A 29 -0.97 -4.38 22.86
CA VAL A 29 -0.97 -5.60 23.68
C VAL A 29 0.44 -5.84 24.22
N SER A 30 0.94 -4.88 24.98
CA SER A 30 2.17 -5.02 25.79
C SER A 30 2.09 -6.14 26.84
N SER A 31 0.93 -6.80 27.00
CA SER A 31 0.71 -7.94 27.92
C SER A 31 0.88 -9.33 27.29
N LEU A 32 1.00 -9.45 25.96
CA LEU A 32 1.32 -10.73 25.31
C LEU A 32 2.84 -10.84 25.24
N GLY A 33 3.41 -11.50 26.26
CA GLY A 33 4.85 -11.59 26.52
C GLY A 33 5.74 -11.80 25.29
N GLY A 34 6.93 -11.19 25.36
CA GLY A 34 7.94 -11.19 24.30
C GLY A 34 8.19 -12.56 23.69
N GLY A 35 7.99 -12.67 22.38
CA GLY A 35 8.20 -13.89 21.61
C GLY A 35 8.14 -13.63 20.11
N TRP A 36 8.50 -14.65 19.33
CA TRP A 36 8.50 -14.69 17.86
C TRP A 36 7.08 -14.71 17.24
N LEU A 37 6.05 -14.89 18.07
CA LEU A 37 4.63 -15.01 17.71
C LEU A 37 4.07 -13.82 16.90
N PRO A 38 4.27 -12.54 17.30
CA PRO A 38 3.79 -11.39 16.52
C PRO A 38 4.43 -11.34 15.13
N GLY A 39 5.70 -11.74 15.01
CA GLY A 39 6.42 -11.83 13.73
C GLY A 39 5.82 -12.87 12.80
N VAL A 40 5.47 -14.05 13.33
CA VAL A 40 4.82 -15.13 12.55
C VAL A 40 3.41 -14.75 12.14
N VAL A 41 2.62 -14.16 13.03
CA VAL A 41 1.26 -13.67 12.70
C VAL A 41 1.32 -12.60 11.62
N ALA A 42 2.24 -11.64 11.73
CA ALA A 42 2.43 -10.60 10.73
C ALA A 42 2.84 -11.18 9.36
N LEU A 43 3.73 -12.17 9.33
CA LEU A 43 4.14 -12.87 8.11
C LEU A 43 2.98 -13.61 7.45
N LEU A 44 2.17 -14.34 8.23
CA LEU A 44 1.01 -15.06 7.73
C LEU A 44 -0.06 -14.11 7.17
N CYS A 45 -0.33 -12.99 7.87
CA CYS A 45 -1.23 -11.95 7.38
C CYS A 45 -0.70 -11.29 6.11
N ALA A 46 0.58 -10.94 6.05
CA ALA A 46 1.21 -10.35 4.87
C ALA A 46 1.16 -11.28 3.65
N ALA A 47 1.46 -12.57 3.86
CA ALA A 47 1.37 -13.59 2.81
C ALA A 47 -0.07 -13.80 2.34
N GLY A 48 -1.03 -13.87 3.26
CA GLY A 48 -2.46 -14.03 2.95
C GLY A 48 -3.03 -12.84 2.17
N VAL A 49 -2.74 -11.61 2.61
CA VAL A 49 -3.19 -10.39 1.93
C VAL A 49 -2.48 -10.26 0.57
N GLY A 50 -1.18 -10.49 0.50
CA GLY A 50 -0.42 -10.46 -0.75
C GLY A 50 -0.97 -11.46 -1.79
N TRP A 51 -1.28 -12.68 -1.35
CA TRP A 51 -1.90 -13.71 -2.19
C TRP A 51 -3.32 -13.32 -2.64
N TYR A 52 -4.13 -12.77 -1.74
CA TYR A 52 -5.50 -12.32 -2.05
C TYR A 52 -5.49 -11.19 -3.08
N VAL A 53 -4.62 -10.20 -2.89
CA VAL A 53 -4.41 -9.07 -3.80
C VAL A 53 -3.92 -9.57 -5.15
N TRP A 54 -2.93 -10.48 -5.18
CA TRP A 54 -2.45 -11.11 -6.41
C TRP A 54 -3.60 -11.75 -7.20
N ARG A 55 -4.46 -12.53 -6.54
CA ARG A 55 -5.61 -13.19 -7.17
C ARG A 55 -6.65 -12.20 -7.69
N ARG A 56 -6.97 -11.15 -6.92
CA ARG A 56 -7.95 -10.11 -7.31
C ARG A 56 -7.49 -9.23 -8.47
N LEU A 57 -6.20 -8.90 -8.54
CA LEU A 57 -5.63 -8.17 -9.68
C LEU A 57 -5.60 -8.99 -10.98
N GLY A 58 -5.86 -10.31 -10.91
CA GLY A 58 -5.95 -11.18 -12.08
C GLY A 58 -7.32 -11.28 -12.70
N SER A 59 -8.34 -11.03 -11.89
CA SER A 59 -9.74 -11.11 -12.26
C SER A 59 -10.39 -9.75 -12.47
N MET A 60 -9.66 -8.64 -12.28
CA MET A 60 -10.19 -7.32 -12.58
C MET A 60 -10.33 -7.11 -14.10
N PRO A 61 -11.55 -6.91 -14.61
CA PRO A 61 -11.74 -6.46 -15.99
C PRO A 61 -11.03 -5.11 -16.17
N ALA A 62 -10.60 -4.81 -17.40
CA ALA A 62 -9.83 -3.61 -17.77
C ALA A 62 -10.65 -2.29 -17.69
N GLY A 63 -11.42 -2.09 -16.63
CA GLY A 63 -12.29 -0.95 -16.40
C GLY A 63 -11.61 0.21 -15.69
N LEU A 64 -12.27 1.37 -15.75
CA LEU A 64 -11.86 2.61 -15.09
C LEU A 64 -11.54 2.41 -13.60
N LEU A 65 -12.43 1.70 -12.89
CA LEU A 65 -12.30 1.47 -11.45
C LEU A 65 -11.02 0.69 -11.10
N ALA A 66 -10.61 -0.25 -11.94
CA ALA A 66 -9.36 -1.00 -11.77
C ALA A 66 -8.14 -0.08 -11.95
N SER A 67 -8.19 0.84 -12.93
CA SER A 67 -7.11 1.81 -13.15
C SER A 67 -6.98 2.78 -11.96
N MET A 68 -8.09 3.35 -11.52
CA MET A 68 -8.14 4.27 -10.37
C MET A 68 -7.67 3.59 -9.08
N SER A 69 -8.23 2.44 -8.73
CA SER A 69 -7.85 1.71 -7.52
C SER A 69 -6.38 1.28 -7.53
N SER A 70 -5.86 0.88 -8.70
CA SER A 70 -4.44 0.53 -8.82
C SER A 70 -3.51 1.71 -8.59
N GLY A 71 -3.82 2.88 -9.16
CA GLY A 71 -3.04 4.09 -8.92
C GLY A 71 -3.13 4.54 -7.47
N ALA A 72 -4.33 4.54 -6.89
CA ALA A 72 -4.58 4.94 -5.51
C ALA A 72 -3.79 4.08 -4.51
N ILE A 73 -3.82 2.76 -4.67
CA ILE A 73 -3.09 1.84 -3.79
C ILE A 73 -1.58 2.05 -3.91
N VAL A 74 -1.04 2.15 -5.15
CA VAL A 74 0.41 2.27 -5.36
C VAL A 74 0.94 3.58 -4.81
N VAL A 75 0.37 4.71 -5.24
CA VAL A 75 0.87 6.03 -4.85
C VAL A 75 0.56 6.32 -3.38
N GLY A 76 -0.60 5.87 -2.88
CA GLY A 76 -0.96 5.97 -1.47
C GLY A 76 -0.02 5.19 -0.57
N ALA A 77 0.35 3.97 -0.94
CA ALA A 77 1.29 3.19 -0.15
C ALA A 77 2.72 3.75 -0.21
N ILE A 78 3.18 4.26 -1.36
CA ILE A 78 4.48 4.95 -1.46
C ILE A 78 4.49 6.19 -0.56
N GLY A 79 3.45 7.02 -0.64
CA GLY A 79 3.30 8.22 0.18
C GLY A 79 3.24 7.88 1.67
N PHE A 80 2.48 6.85 2.04
CA PHE A 80 2.41 6.36 3.41
C PHE A 80 3.79 5.91 3.89
N CYS A 81 4.48 5.02 3.18
CA CYS A 81 5.80 4.53 3.58
C CYS A 81 6.81 5.67 3.72
N ALA A 82 6.84 6.62 2.78
CA ALA A 82 7.73 7.76 2.83
C ALA A 82 7.46 8.67 4.04
N GLY A 83 6.18 8.99 4.33
CA GLY A 83 5.83 9.84 5.47
C GLY A 83 5.78 9.10 6.82
N PHE A 84 5.71 7.78 6.82
CA PHE A 84 5.74 6.97 8.03
C PHE A 84 7.19 6.70 8.45
N VAL A 85 8.00 6.19 7.52
CA VAL A 85 9.40 5.78 7.78
C VAL A 85 10.37 6.96 7.68
N GLY A 86 10.11 7.92 6.78
CA GLY A 86 10.98 9.07 6.58
C GLY A 86 11.26 9.85 7.86
N PRO A 87 10.25 10.28 8.62
CA PRO A 87 10.47 10.99 9.89
C PRO A 87 11.15 10.13 10.96
N ILE A 88 10.93 8.81 10.98
CA ILE A 88 11.62 7.89 11.91
C ILE A 88 13.12 7.88 11.64
N LEU A 89 13.53 7.93 10.36
CA LEU A 89 14.94 7.87 9.96
C LEU A 89 15.63 9.24 9.99
N LEU A 90 14.94 10.29 9.55
CA LEU A 90 15.53 11.61 9.32
C LEU A 90 15.36 12.56 10.50
N THR A 91 14.31 12.38 11.30
CA THR A 91 13.97 13.24 12.44
C THR A 91 13.48 12.40 13.64
N PRO A 92 14.32 11.49 14.17
CA PRO A 92 13.94 10.56 15.24
C PRO A 92 13.52 11.27 16.54
N GLU A 93 14.01 12.49 16.77
CA GLU A 93 13.69 13.31 17.95
C GLU A 93 12.24 13.85 17.94
N ALA A 94 11.54 13.75 16.81
CA ALA A 94 10.17 14.23 16.69
C ALA A 94 9.17 13.20 17.26
N ASN A 95 8.50 13.55 18.36
CA ASN A 95 7.46 12.73 19.03
C ASN A 95 6.23 12.38 18.16
N GLN A 96 6.19 12.82 16.91
CA GLN A 96 5.08 12.65 15.98
C GLN A 96 5.48 11.97 14.66
N GLY A 97 6.62 11.27 14.64
CA GLY A 97 7.23 10.72 13.42
C GLY A 97 6.23 10.09 12.43
N PRO A 98 5.46 9.05 12.81
CA PRO A 98 4.61 8.33 11.86
C PRO A 98 3.35 9.08 11.40
N LEU A 99 2.98 10.18 12.07
CA LEU A 99 1.69 10.85 11.85
C LEU A 99 1.59 11.49 10.45
N LEU A 100 2.72 11.93 9.90
CA LEU A 100 2.79 12.46 8.55
C LEU A 100 2.36 11.41 7.51
N GLY A 101 2.84 10.17 7.68
CA GLY A 101 2.47 9.01 6.87
C GLY A 101 0.98 8.70 6.93
N ILE A 102 0.44 8.67 8.15
CA ILE A 102 -0.95 8.26 8.44
C ILE A 102 -1.95 9.32 7.96
N PHE A 103 -1.72 10.60 8.28
CA PHE A 103 -2.72 11.64 8.07
C PHE A 103 -2.54 12.45 6.80
N VAL A 104 -1.34 12.50 6.24
CA VAL A 104 -1.03 13.40 5.12
C VAL A 104 -0.58 12.64 3.90
N THR A 105 0.62 12.07 3.91
CA THR A 105 1.26 11.58 2.68
C THR A 105 0.62 10.30 2.16
N GLY A 106 0.13 9.43 3.05
CA GLY A 106 -0.65 8.24 2.68
C GLY A 106 -1.98 8.59 2.01
N PRO A 107 -2.89 9.31 2.70
CA PRO A 107 -4.16 9.76 2.12
C PRO A 107 -3.99 10.61 0.85
N LEU A 108 -3.03 11.55 0.85
CA LEU A 108 -2.76 12.39 -0.31
C LEU A 108 -2.27 11.54 -1.50
N GLY A 109 -1.34 10.61 -1.26
CA GLY A 109 -0.88 9.68 -2.27
C GLY A 109 -2.02 8.81 -2.82
N PHE A 110 -2.98 8.42 -1.98
CA PHE A 110 -4.12 7.63 -2.40
C PHE A 110 -5.03 8.40 -3.36
N VAL A 111 -5.34 9.66 -3.03
CA VAL A 111 -6.15 10.54 -3.88
C VAL A 111 -5.45 10.83 -5.20
N LEU A 112 -4.18 11.26 -5.14
CA LEU A 112 -3.39 11.58 -6.34
C LEU A 112 -3.18 10.34 -7.22
N GLY A 113 -2.95 9.18 -6.62
CA GLY A 113 -2.87 7.92 -7.32
C GLY A 113 -4.17 7.54 -8.03
N GLY A 114 -5.31 7.72 -7.37
CA GLY A 114 -6.63 7.49 -7.96
C GLY A 114 -6.90 8.38 -9.15
N LEU A 115 -6.61 9.68 -9.03
CA LEU A 115 -6.71 10.65 -10.11
C LEU A 115 -5.75 10.34 -11.26
N GLY A 116 -4.51 9.95 -10.95
CA GLY A 116 -3.54 9.51 -11.95
C GLY A 116 -4.01 8.28 -12.72
N GLY A 117 -4.62 7.31 -12.02
CA GLY A 117 -5.23 6.13 -12.62
C GLY A 117 -6.42 6.46 -13.54
N LEU A 118 -7.25 7.45 -13.16
CA LEU A 118 -8.34 7.98 -14.00
C LEU A 118 -7.78 8.64 -15.27
N VAL A 119 -6.83 9.56 -15.13
CA VAL A 119 -6.20 10.27 -16.26
C VAL A 119 -5.53 9.29 -17.21
N TYR A 120 -4.80 8.30 -16.68
CA TYR A 120 -4.16 7.25 -17.47
C TYR A 120 -5.17 6.45 -18.29
N TRP A 121 -6.30 6.06 -17.68
CA TRP A 121 -7.35 5.31 -18.38
C TRP A 121 -7.98 6.15 -19.50
N LEU A 122 -8.33 7.41 -19.23
CA LEU A 122 -8.87 8.34 -20.22
C LEU A 122 -7.89 8.59 -21.38
N ALA A 123 -6.61 8.76 -21.09
CA ALA A 123 -5.57 8.96 -22.10
C ALA A 123 -5.37 7.71 -22.98
N ARG A 124 -5.52 6.51 -22.40
CA ARG A 124 -5.39 5.24 -23.13
C ARG A 124 -6.59 4.97 -24.05
N GLY A 125 -7.81 5.30 -23.61
CA GLY A 125 -9.02 5.20 -24.44
C GLY A 125 -8.96 6.09 -25.70
N ARG A 126 -8.35 7.28 -25.59
CA ARG A 126 -8.15 8.18 -26.74
C ARG A 126 -7.14 7.66 -27.78
N ARG A 127 -6.18 6.83 -27.38
CA ARG A 127 -5.20 6.25 -28.33
C ARG A 127 -5.80 5.14 -29.17
N ALA A 128 -6.74 4.37 -28.64
CA ALA A 128 -7.42 3.29 -29.36
C ALA A 128 -8.40 3.76 -30.44
N TYR A 129 -8.76 5.05 -30.48
CA TYR A 129 -9.64 5.64 -31.50
C TYR A 129 -8.85 6.46 -32.55
N ARG A 130 -7.52 6.54 -32.42
CA ARG A 130 -6.63 7.29 -33.32
C ARG A 130 -5.83 6.39 -34.28
N GLU A 131 -6.02 5.08 -34.21
CA GLU A 131 -5.53 4.06 -35.15
C GLU A 131 -6.71 3.52 -35.94
#